data_AF-A0A3D5CHZ0-F1
#
_entry.id   AF-A0A3D5CHZ0-F1
#
_cell.length_a   1.000
_cell.length_b   1.000
_cell.length_c   1.000
_cell.angle_alpha   90.00
_cell.angle_beta   90.00
_cell.angle_gamma   90.00
#
_symmetry.space_group_name_H-M   'P 1'
#
loop_
_entity.id
_entity.type
_entity.pdbx_description
1 polymer ?
#
loop_
_entity_poly.entity_id
_entity_poly.type
_entity_poly.pdbx_seq_one_letter_code
_entity_poly.pdbx_strand_id
1 'polypeptide(L)' 'IDKFANRIPAKVRDNGDMELAPGDRIRHDDFGEGRVDAVTGEGAKRVAHVRFDSAGAKKLLIKIAPIEKL' A
#
# COMPACT_ATOMS: atom_id res chain seq x y z
N ILE A 1 -20.81 -10.87 18.95
CA ILE A 1 -19.65 -9.95 19.03
C ILE A 1 -18.81 -10.09 17.76
N ASP A 2 -19.24 -9.31 16.77
CA ASP A 2 -18.49 -8.59 15.73
C ASP A 2 -17.51 -9.30 14.76
N LYS A 3 -18.06 -9.51 13.55
CA LYS A 3 -17.45 -9.34 12.21
C LYS A 3 -16.24 -10.20 11.83
N PHE A 4 -16.53 -11.40 11.35
CA PHE A 4 -15.73 -12.05 10.30
C PHE A 4 -16.02 -11.35 8.97
N ALA A 5 -15.28 -10.30 8.66
CA ALA A 5 -15.29 -9.69 7.33
C ALA A 5 -14.49 -10.57 6.36
N ASN A 6 -15.12 -11.63 5.83
CA ASN A 6 -14.68 -12.28 4.61
C ASN A 6 -14.87 -11.30 3.44
N ARG A 7 -13.93 -10.37 3.26
CA ARG A 7 -13.88 -9.52 2.07
C ARG A 7 -12.69 -9.97 1.25
N ILE A 8 -12.94 -10.92 0.36
CA ILE A 8 -12.13 -11.11 -0.83
C ILE A 8 -12.42 -9.90 -1.73
N PRO A 9 -11.44 -9.04 -2.07
CA PRO A 9 -11.44 -8.47 -3.39
C PRO A 9 -10.28 -9.12 -4.13
N ALA A 10 -10.60 -10.19 -4.85
CA ALA A 10 -9.90 -10.55 -6.08
C ALA A 10 -10.19 -9.47 -7.15
N LYS A 11 -9.98 -8.20 -6.80
CA LYS A 11 -10.02 -7.09 -7.74
C LYS A 11 -8.60 -6.98 -8.22
N VAL A 12 -8.40 -7.18 -9.53
CA VAL A 12 -7.18 -6.77 -10.22
C VAL A 12 -6.90 -5.33 -9.79
N ARG A 13 -5.94 -5.16 -8.88
CA ARG A 13 -5.58 -3.87 -8.30
C ARG A 13 -4.61 -3.23 -9.27
N ASP A 14 -5.15 -2.65 -10.34
CA ASP A 14 -4.39 -1.73 -11.18
C ASP A 14 -4.26 -0.41 -10.40
N ASN A 15 -3.32 -0.38 -9.46
CA ASN A 15 -2.94 0.82 -8.72
C ASN A 15 -2.13 1.79 -9.61
N GLY A 16 -2.21 1.64 -10.94
CA GLY A 16 -1.54 2.53 -11.90
C GLY A 16 -1.93 3.99 -11.70
N ASP A 17 -3.22 4.24 -11.44
CA ASP A 17 -3.76 5.58 -11.13
C ASP A 17 -3.65 5.96 -9.64
N MET A 18 -3.24 5.03 -8.77
CA MET A 18 -3.10 5.32 -7.34
C MET A 18 -1.89 6.22 -7.11
N GLU A 19 -2.16 7.47 -6.76
CA GLU A 19 -1.13 8.41 -6.34
C GLU A 19 -0.95 8.35 -4.83
N LEU A 20 0.24 7.89 -4.42
CA LEU A 20 0.68 7.96 -3.04
C LEU A 20 1.58 9.19 -2.87
N ALA A 21 1.36 9.90 -1.77
CA ALA A 21 2.17 11.01 -1.34
C ALA A 21 2.84 10.70 0.02
N PRO A 22 4.01 11.30 0.30
CA PRO A 22 4.57 11.29 1.64
C PRO A 22 3.54 11.77 2.68
N GLY A 23 3.37 11.00 3.76
CA GLY A 23 2.40 11.25 4.82
C GLY A 23 1.13 10.41 4.74
N ASP A 24 0.79 9.86 3.56
CA ASP A 24 -0.37 8.99 3.36
C ASP A 24 -0.28 7.71 4.21
N ARG A 25 -1.45 7.22 4.64
CA ARG A 25 -1.56 5.88 5.24
C ARG A 25 -2.00 4.88 4.21
N ILE A 26 -1.36 3.72 4.23
CA ILE A 26 -1.72 2.58 3.41
C ILE A 26 -1.83 1.32 4.26
N ARG A 27 -2.60 0.35 3.79
CA ARG A 27 -2.66 -1.00 4.33
C ARG A 27 -2.16 -1.98 3.28
N HIS A 28 -1.22 -2.83 3.66
CA HIS A 28 -0.75 -3.95 2.87
C HIS A 28 -1.32 -5.24 3.44
N ASP A 29 -1.63 -6.21 2.57
CA ASP A 29 -2.26 -7.46 3.01
C ASP A 29 -1.32 -8.30 3.91
N ASP A 30 -0.03 -8.44 3.54
CA ASP A 30 0.97 -9.12 4.39
C ASP A 30 1.52 -8.30 5.57
N PHE A 31 1.84 -7.02 5.36
CA PHE A 31 2.55 -6.21 6.36
C PHE A 31 1.61 -5.41 7.29
N GLY A 32 0.33 -5.36 6.98
CA GLY A 32 -0.66 -4.55 7.69
C GLY A 32 -0.56 -3.07 7.36
N GLU A 33 -0.88 -2.22 8.33
CA GLU A 33 -0.93 -0.77 8.13
C GLU A 33 0.47 -0.15 8.18
N GLY A 34 0.66 0.87 7.34
CA GLY A 34 1.91 1.61 7.23
C GLY A 34 1.71 3.02 6.73
N ARG A 35 2.74 3.84 6.92
CA ARG A 35 2.76 5.24 6.48
C ARG A 35 3.79 5.44 5.39
N VAL A 36 3.40 6.13 4.33
CA VAL A 36 4.32 6.52 3.26
C VAL A 36 5.25 7.59 3.81
N ASP A 37 6.54 7.29 3.88
CA ASP A 37 7.59 8.27 4.23
C ASP A 37 8.04 9.05 2.99
N ALA A 38 8.13 8.37 1.84
CA ALA A 38 8.54 8.99 0.58
C ALA A 38 7.99 8.21 -0.62
N VAL A 39 7.86 8.86 -1.76
CA VAL A 39 7.61 8.20 -3.05
C VAL A 39 8.69 8.62 -4.03
N THR A 40 9.30 7.64 -4.67
CA THR A 40 10.40 7.84 -5.61
C THR A 40 10.12 7.10 -6.92
N GLY A 41 10.75 7.50 -8.02
CA GLY A 41 10.51 6.93 -9.35
C GLY A 41 9.34 7.61 -10.09
N GLU A 42 9.17 7.24 -11.35
CA GLU A 42 8.25 7.91 -12.27
C GLU A 42 7.34 6.92 -13.01
N GLY A 43 6.11 7.34 -13.31
CA GLY A 43 5.12 6.58 -14.08
C GLY A 43 4.86 5.17 -13.52
N ALA A 44 5.14 4.15 -14.34
CA ALA A 44 4.88 2.74 -14.00
C ALA A 44 5.87 2.12 -13.01
N LYS A 45 7.00 2.79 -12.73
CA LYS A 45 8.05 2.31 -11.80
C LYS A 45 8.09 3.10 -10.50
N ARG A 46 6.98 3.72 -10.08
CA ARG A 46 6.88 4.41 -8.80
C ARG A 46 7.04 3.45 -7.62
N VAL A 47 7.91 3.83 -6.70
CA VAL A 47 8.26 3.09 -5.48
C VAL A 47 7.87 3.93 -4.27
N ALA A 48 6.93 3.42 -3.47
CA ALA A 48 6.60 4.00 -2.17
C ALA A 48 7.53 3.42 -1.09
N HIS A 49 8.23 4.31 -0.38
CA HIS A 49 8.86 3.99 0.90
C HIS A 49 7.78 4.07 1.97
N VAL A 50 7.40 2.93 2.53
CA VAL A 50 6.35 2.82 3.54
C VAL A 50 6.94 2.25 4.81
N ARG A 51 6.69 2.92 5.94
CA ARG A 51 6.96 2.42 7.27
C ARG A 51 5.75 1.67 7.80
N PHE A 52 5.83 0.35 7.77
CA PHE A 52 4.86 -0.53 8.39
C PHE A 52 5.10 -0.61 9.89
N ASP A 53 4.04 -0.70 10.67
CA ASP A 53 4.16 -0.82 12.13
C ASP A 53 4.73 -2.20 12.51
N SER A 54 4.25 -3.27 11.86
CA SER A 54 4.67 -4.65 12.11
C SER A 54 6.00 -5.01 11.46
N ALA A 55 6.30 -4.44 10.30
CA ALA A 55 7.46 -4.83 9.50
C ALA A 55 8.57 -3.76 9.45
N GLY A 56 8.30 -2.50 9.79
CA GLY A 56 9.24 -1.38 9.64
C GLY A 56 9.27 -0.79 8.22
N ALA A 57 10.34 -0.06 7.87
CA ALA A 57 10.45 0.65 6.58
C ALA A 57 10.77 -0.27 5.39
N LYS A 58 9.86 -0.35 4.41
CA LYS A 58 9.90 -1.20 3.20
C LYS A 58 9.69 -0.36 1.95
N LYS A 59 10.17 -0.88 0.81
CA LYS A 59 10.01 -0.26 -0.51
C LYS A 59 9.06 -1.12 -1.33
N LEU A 60 7.99 -0.52 -1.84
CA LEU A 60 6.95 -1.23 -2.57
C LEU A 60 6.70 -0.55 -3.92
N LEU A 61 6.56 -1.35 -4.97
CA LEU A 61 6.15 -0.87 -6.29
C LEU A 61 4.65 -0.60 -6.29
N ILE A 62 4.25 0.66 -6.36
CA ILE A 62 2.84 1.10 -6.24
C ILE A 62 1.96 0.35 -7.23
N LYS A 63 2.43 0.18 -8.47
CA LYS A 63 1.67 -0.41 -9.57
C LYS A 63 1.24 -1.87 -9.34
N ILE A 64 2.04 -2.65 -8.61
CA ILE A 64 1.80 -4.09 -8.43
C ILE A 64 1.61 -4.50 -6.96
N ALA A 65 1.87 -3.61 -6.01
CA ALA A 65 1.78 -3.93 -4.60
C ALA A 65 0.31 -4.12 -4.18
N PRO A 66 -0.01 -5.16 -3.40
CA PRO A 66 -1.35 -5.37 -2.84
C PRO A 66 -1.58 -4.41 -1.66
N ILE A 67 -1.75 -3.13 -1.99
CA ILE A 67 -1.94 -2.04 -1.03
C ILE A 67 -3.27 -1.33 -1.23
N GLU A 68 -3.82 -0.80 -0.14
CA GLU A 68 -5.02 0.02 -0.07
C GLU A 68 -4.70 1.34 0.62
N LYS A 69 -5.07 2.47 0.03
CA LYS A 69 -4.95 3.78 0.68
C LYS A 69 -6.09 3.96 1.70
N LEU A 70 -5.76 4.40 2.90
CA LEU A 70 -6.69 4.67 4.01
C LEU A 70 -7.05 6.16 4.09
#